data_AF-A0A1L9THB9-F1
#
_entry.id   AF-A0A1L9THB9-F1
#
_cell.length_a   1.000
_cell.length_b   1.000
_cell.length_c   1.000
_cell.angle_alpha   90.00
_cell.angle_beta   90.00
_cell.angle_gamma   90.00
#
_symmetry.space_group_name_H-M   'P 1'
#
loop_
_entity.id
_entity.type
_entity.pdbx_description
1 polymer ?
#
loop_
_entity_poly.entity_id
_entity_poly.type
_entity_poly.pdbx_seq_one_letter_code
_entity_poly.pdbx_strand_id
1 'polypeptide(L)'
;LSYATDRGYLAIVHLLLDAGAQINTADKNGCTPLMLAVLKNHDGLLRQLVQRGADIHMENKRGRTTLSFAASAGLDQIVQYL
;
A
#
# COMPACT_ATOMS: atom_id res chain seq x y z
N LEU A 1 4.80 3.86 -9.28
CA LEU A 1 4.26 3.92 -7.91
C LEU A 1 4.71 2.73 -7.07
N SER A 2 4.36 1.51 -7.45
CA SER A 2 4.65 0.27 -6.68
C SER A 2 6.13 0.09 -6.29
N TYR A 3 7.09 0.36 -7.20
CA TYR A 3 8.51 0.26 -6.89
C TYR A 3 8.98 1.28 -5.83
N ALA A 4 8.50 2.53 -5.92
CA ALA A 4 8.84 3.56 -4.92
C ALA A 4 8.25 3.21 -3.55
N THR A 5 7.04 2.65 -3.52
CA THR A 5 6.41 2.17 -2.29
C THR A 5 7.13 0.98 -1.67
N ASP A 6 7.54 0.00 -2.50
CA ASP A 6 8.34 -1.16 -2.07
C ASP A 6 9.68 -0.76 -1.44
N ARG A 7 10.28 0.33 -1.92
CA ARG A 7 11.53 0.90 -1.39
C ARG A 7 11.35 1.91 -0.25
N GLY A 8 10.13 2.32 0.07
CA GLY A 8 9.87 3.28 1.14
C GLY A 8 10.18 4.74 0.77
N TYR A 9 10.29 5.04 -0.53
CA TYR A 9 10.64 6.38 -1.02
C TYR A 9 9.45 7.34 -0.93
N LEU A 10 9.12 7.79 0.29
CA LEU A 10 7.97 8.63 0.60
C LEU A 10 7.83 9.86 -0.31
N ALA A 11 8.91 10.63 -0.47
CA ALA A 11 8.90 11.82 -1.32
C ALA A 11 8.58 11.49 -2.80
N ILE A 12 9.14 10.39 -3.33
CA ILE A 12 8.88 9.96 -4.70
C ILE A 12 7.43 9.46 -4.85
N VAL A 13 6.90 8.75 -3.85
CA VAL A 13 5.49 8.32 -3.84
C VAL A 13 4.56 9.54 -3.91
N HIS A 14 4.82 10.59 -3.13
CA HIS A 14 4.03 11.82 -3.20
C HIS A 14 4.11 12.49 -4.57
N LEU A 15 5.32 12.71 -5.08
CA LEU A 15 5.50 13.32 -6.40
C LEU A 15 4.76 12.55 -7.51
N LEU A 16 4.76 11.22 -7.45
CA LEU A 16 4.04 10.39 -8.42
C LEU A 16 2.51 10.54 -8.28
N LEU A 17 1.98 10.55 -7.07
CA LEU A 17 0.54 10.72 -6.82
C LEU A 17 0.07 12.13 -7.21
N ASP A 18 0.86 13.16 -6.88
CA ASP A 18 0.58 14.54 -7.24
C ASP A 18 0.66 14.77 -8.77
N ALA A 19 1.49 13.98 -9.47
CA ALA A 19 1.54 13.92 -10.93
C ALA A 19 0.40 13.09 -11.57
N GLY A 20 -0.57 12.61 -10.79
CA GLY A 20 -1.73 11.88 -11.29
C GLY A 20 -1.53 10.37 -11.48
N ALA A 21 -0.49 9.78 -10.89
CA ALA A 21 -0.38 8.32 -10.86
C ALA A 21 -1.59 7.70 -10.13
N GLN A 22 -2.15 6.63 -10.68
CA GLN A 22 -3.29 5.95 -10.07
C GLN A 22 -2.86 5.28 -8.76
N ILE A 23 -3.47 5.67 -7.64
CA ILE A 23 -3.09 5.23 -6.29
C ILE A 23 -3.16 3.71 -6.09
N ASN A 24 -4.01 3.05 -6.87
CA ASN A 24 -4.28 1.61 -6.82
C ASN A 24 -3.54 0.82 -7.92
N THR A 25 -2.56 1.41 -8.62
CA THR A 25 -1.81 0.68 -9.66
C THR A 25 -1.09 -0.54 -9.07
N ALA A 26 -1.61 -1.72 -9.41
CA ALA A 26 -1.07 -2.98 -8.96
C ALA A 26 0.23 -3.36 -9.69
N ASP A 27 1.15 -4.00 -8.98
CA ASP A 27 2.37 -4.57 -9.57
C ASP A 27 2.06 -5.85 -10.38
N LYS A 28 3.11 -6.51 -10.89
CA LYS A 28 2.97 -7.77 -11.64
C LYS A 28 2.32 -8.91 -10.86
N ASN A 29 2.29 -8.84 -9.53
CA ASN A 29 1.68 -9.83 -8.65
C ASN A 29 0.24 -9.44 -8.24
N GLY A 30 -0.27 -8.31 -8.73
CA GLY A 30 -1.53 -7.74 -8.29
C GLY A 30 -1.43 -6.98 -6.96
N CYS A 31 -0.24 -6.76 -6.41
CA CYS A 31 -0.09 -6.03 -5.16
C CYS A 31 -0.24 -4.53 -5.40
N THR A 32 -1.20 -3.90 -4.72
CA THR A 32 -1.35 -2.44 -4.72
C THR A 32 -0.23 -1.78 -3.92
N PRO A 33 0.01 -0.47 -4.10
CA PRO A 33 0.94 0.28 -3.26
C PRO A 33 0.61 0.14 -1.78
N LEU A 34 -0.68 0.13 -1.41
CA LEU A 34 -1.11 -0.05 -0.03
C LEU A 34 -0.69 -1.43 0.54
N MET A 35 -0.88 -2.51 -0.22
CA MET A 35 -0.39 -3.85 0.19
C MET A 35 1.12 -3.89 0.36
N LEU A 36 1.87 -3.22 -0.54
CA LEU A 36 3.34 -3.18 -0.46
C LEU A 36 3.80 -2.37 0.77
N ALA A 37 3.11 -1.27 1.10
CA ALA A 37 3.42 -0.50 2.30
C ALA A 37 3.26 -1.35 3.58
N VAL A 38 2.20 -2.17 3.67
CA VAL A 38 2.00 -3.14 4.75
C VAL A 38 3.12 -4.19 4.77
N LEU A 39 3.37 -4.84 3.63
CA LEU A 39 4.35 -5.93 3.53
C LEU A 39 5.77 -5.48 3.91
N LYS A 40 6.09 -4.21 3.70
CA LYS A 40 7.39 -3.60 4.01
C LYS A 40 7.43 -2.86 5.33
N ASN A 41 6.34 -2.87 6.10
CA ASN A 41 6.22 -2.15 7.37
C ASN A 41 6.49 -0.63 7.24
N HIS A 42 6.00 -0.02 6.16
CA HIS A 42 6.13 1.40 5.90
C HIS A 42 4.92 2.19 6.42
N ASP A 43 4.76 2.28 7.74
CA ASP A 43 3.59 2.90 8.41
C ASP A 43 3.27 4.32 7.92
N GLY A 44 4.30 5.15 7.71
CA GLY A 44 4.12 6.51 7.19
C GLY A 44 3.50 6.53 5.79
N LEU A 45 3.93 5.62 4.91
CA LEU A 45 3.37 5.45 3.58
C LEU A 45 1.95 4.88 3.63
N LEU A 46 1.71 3.90 4.51
CA LEU A 46 0.38 3.31 4.70
C LEU A 46 -0.65 4.38 5.04
N ARG A 47 -0.39 5.19 6.08
CA ARG A 47 -1.31 6.25 6.52
C ARG A 47 -1.59 7.24 5.40
N GLN A 48 -0.55 7.64 4.67
CA GLN A 48 -0.67 8.57 3.56
C GLN A 48 -1.46 8.01 2.37
N LEU A 49 -1.30 6.72 2.06
CA LEU A 49 -2.04 6.05 0.99
C LEU A 49 -3.52 5.91 1.36
N VAL A 50 -3.84 5.51 2.60
CA VAL A 50 -5.21 5.46 3.11
C VAL A 50 -5.85 6.86 3.09
N GLN A 51 -5.15 7.88 3.59
CA GLN A 51 -5.64 9.26 3.59
C GLN A 51 -5.94 9.79 2.18
N ARG A 52 -5.20 9.32 1.17
CA ARG A 52 -5.45 9.66 -0.24
C ARG A 52 -6.47 8.74 -0.94
N GLY A 53 -7.15 7.85 -0.20
CA GLY A 53 -8.22 7.02 -0.72
C GLY A 53 -7.76 5.75 -1.45
N ALA A 54 -6.62 5.17 -1.07
CA ALA A 54 -6.23 3.85 -1.55
C ALA A 54 -7.29 2.81 -1.16
N ASP A 55 -7.61 1.90 -2.09
CA ASP A 55 -8.63 0.87 -1.86
C ASP A 55 -8.07 -0.27 -1.02
N ILE A 56 -8.67 -0.48 0.16
CA ILE A 56 -8.28 -1.49 1.14
C ILE A 56 -8.78 -2.90 0.78
N HIS A 57 -9.80 -2.99 -0.09
CA HIS A 57 -10.52 -4.22 -0.43
C HIS A 57 -10.00 -4.91 -1.68
N MET A 58 -9.10 -4.28 -2.43
CA MET A 58 -8.48 -4.93 -3.58
C MET A 58 -7.77 -6.22 -3.18
N GLU A 59 -7.77 -7.17 -4.11
CA GLU A 59 -7.08 -8.45 -3.96
C GLU A 59 -5.92 -8.53 -4.95
N ASN A 60 -4.80 -9.08 -4.50
CA ASN A 60 -3.73 -9.46 -5.40
C ASN A 60 -4.05 -10.79 -6.12
N LYS A 61 -3.15 -11.25 -6.99
CA LYS A 61 -3.34 -12.51 -7.76
C LYS A 61 -3.48 -13.77 -6.91
N ARG A 62 -3.23 -13.69 -5.59
CA ARG A 62 -3.39 -14.79 -4.64
C ARG A 62 -4.63 -14.63 -3.75
N GLY A 63 -5.55 -13.72 -4.08
CA GLY A 63 -6.74 -13.43 -3.26
C GLY A 63 -6.40 -12.74 -1.93
N ARG A 64 -5.23 -12.10 -1.81
CA ARG A 64 -4.81 -11.45 -0.57
C ARG A 64 -5.13 -9.97 -0.61
N THR A 65 -5.86 -9.51 0.40
CA THR A 65 -6.15 -8.09 0.67
C THR A 65 -5.07 -7.45 1.55
N THR A 66 -5.11 -6.12 1.68
CA THR A 66 -4.26 -5.38 2.62
C THR A 66 -4.39 -5.91 4.07
N LEU A 67 -5.61 -6.21 4.51
CA LEU A 67 -5.88 -6.80 5.83
C LEU A 67 -5.25 -8.19 5.99
N SER A 68 -5.29 -9.03 4.95
CA SER A 68 -4.66 -10.36 5.01
C SER A 68 -3.14 -10.27 5.22
N PHE A 69 -2.49 -9.26 4.62
CA PHE A 69 -1.08 -8.98 4.86
C PHE A 69 -0.81 -8.46 6.27
N ALA A 70 -1.64 -7.53 6.76
CA ALA A 70 -1.52 -6.98 8.12
C ALA A 70 -1.59 -8.08 9.18
N ALA A 71 -2.58 -8.97 9.06
CA ALA A 71 -2.76 -10.12 9.94
C ALA A 71 -1.55 -11.08 9.87
N SER A 72 -1.02 -11.36 8.68
CA SER A 72 0.14 -12.24 8.52
C SER A 72 1.44 -11.68 9.09
N ALA A 73 1.55 -10.36 9.17
CA ALA A 73 2.73 -9.66 9.65
C ALA A 73 2.64 -9.29 11.14
N GLY A 74 1.53 -9.59 11.82
CA GLY A 74 1.31 -9.22 13.22
C GLY A 74 1.27 -7.70 13.44
N LEU A 75 0.86 -6.94 12.43
CA LEU A 75 0.83 -5.49 12.49
C LEU A 75 -0.52 -5.02 13.06
N ASP A 76 -0.72 -5.24 14.36
CA ASP A 76 -2.00 -4.93 15.02
C ASP A 76 -2.36 -3.44 14.94
N GLN A 77 -1.34 -2.58 14.96
CA GLN A 77 -1.51 -1.12 14.94
C GLN A 77 -2.00 -0.59 13.58
N ILE A 78 -1.73 -1.29 12.47
CA ILE A 78 -2.12 -0.79 11.16
C ILE A 78 -3.57 -1.08 10.81
N VAL A 79 -4.19 -2.08 11.47
CA VAL A 79 -5.61 -2.42 11.28
C VAL A 79 -6.51 -1.26 11.65
N GLN A 80 -6.10 -0.39 12.58
CA GLN A 80 -6.86 0.83 12.91
C GLN A 80 -6.90 1.86 11.77
N TYR A 81 -6.01 1.73 10.79
CA TYR A 81 -5.92 2.64 9.64
C TYR A 81 -6.46 1.99 8.36
N LEU A 82 -6.99 0.77 8.41
CA LEU A 82 -7.58 0.07 7.28
C LEU A 82 -9.09 -0.04 7.49
#